data_AF-A0AAW0GE71-F1
#
_entry.id   AF-A0AAW0GE71-F1
#
_cell.length_a   1.000
_cell.length_b   1.000
_cell.length_c   1.000
_cell.angle_alpha   90.00
_cell.angle_beta   90.00
_cell.angle_gamma   90.00
#
_symmetry.space_group_name_H-M   'P 1'
#
loop_
_entity.id
_entity.type
_entity.pdbx_description
1 polymer ?
#
loop_
_entity_poly.entity_id
_entity_poly.type
_entity_poly.pdbx_seq_one_letter_code
_entity_poly.pdbx_strand_id
1 'polypeptide(L)'
;MADPTAQQPALPPAPNPLTSLAWLPPDLAGQYEIERYLVACTVGAWLWDVLMSLSTDIQMFRKNRFGLSDVAYIMSRILSGGFIVGIFIFLIAPLHHCEVVIKVVTWLVALALPTNSFLFFIRARGVFFRNPYVVWAFFALWLTTFASITTPFAFEAIPLGPTRWCINSVVRGYSAATFVTYLRLRHLRLPRHLVQNLHLRYGG
;
A
#
# COMPACT_ATOMS: atom_id res chain seq x y z
N MET A 1 19.57 -7.84 18.12
CA MET A 1 20.61 -8.10 17.11
C MET A 1 20.13 -9.25 16.27
N ALA A 2 19.62 -8.96 15.06
CA ALA A 2 19.21 -10.00 14.11
C ALA A 2 20.45 -10.41 13.32
N ASP A 3 20.70 -11.71 13.30
CA ASP A 3 21.79 -12.37 12.60
C ASP A 3 21.70 -12.10 11.08
N PRO A 4 22.75 -11.55 10.42
CA PRO A 4 22.75 -11.30 8.98
C PRO A 4 22.89 -12.57 8.13
N THR A 5 22.98 -13.76 8.73
CA THR A 5 23.22 -15.04 8.03
C THR A 5 22.07 -16.02 8.10
N ALA A 6 20.83 -15.54 7.99
CA ALA A 6 19.70 -16.41 7.61
C ALA A 6 19.87 -16.84 6.14
N GLN A 7 20.81 -17.76 5.95
CA GLN A 7 21.12 -18.50 4.74
C GLN A 7 19.81 -19.02 4.16
N GLN A 8 19.47 -18.61 2.93
CA GLN A 8 18.48 -19.35 2.14
C GLN A 8 18.93 -20.82 2.10
N PRO A 9 18.09 -21.78 2.53
CA PRO A 9 18.42 -23.19 2.44
C PRO A 9 18.81 -23.52 1.00
N ALA A 10 19.89 -24.29 0.82
CA ALA A 10 20.41 -24.68 -0.48
C ALA A 10 19.27 -25.15 -1.40
N LEU A 11 19.04 -24.41 -2.48
CA LEU A 11 17.96 -24.65 -3.43
C LEU A 11 18.10 -26.08 -4.00
N PRO A 12 17.05 -26.91 -3.98
CA PRO A 12 17.07 -28.23 -4.63
C PRO A 12 17.33 -28.09 -6.14
N PRO A 13 17.84 -29.15 -6.81
CA PRO A 13 18.16 -29.11 -8.23
C PRO A 13 16.98 -28.59 -9.05
N ALA A 14 17.27 -27.58 -9.88
CA ALA A 14 16.28 -26.70 -10.51
C ALA A 14 15.07 -27.46 -11.07
N PRO A 15 13.85 -27.27 -10.53
CA PRO A 15 12.65 -27.76 -11.17
C PRO A 15 12.37 -26.85 -12.38
N ASN A 16 12.13 -27.47 -13.54
CA ASN A 16 11.74 -26.89 -14.84
C ASN A 16 12.15 -25.41 -15.11
N PRO A 17 13.13 -25.13 -15.99
CA PRO A 17 13.57 -23.76 -16.31
C PRO A 17 12.49 -22.87 -16.95
N LEU A 18 11.37 -23.44 -17.41
CA LEU A 18 10.24 -22.71 -18.00
C LEU A 18 9.28 -22.14 -16.96
N THR A 19 9.42 -22.51 -15.67
CA THR A 19 8.53 -22.04 -14.60
C THR A 19 9.33 -21.22 -13.58
N SER A 20 9.24 -19.89 -13.68
CA SER A 20 9.99 -19.00 -12.77
C SER A 20 9.61 -19.14 -11.29
N LEU A 21 8.38 -19.57 -11.00
CA LEU A 21 7.91 -19.83 -9.64
C LEU A 21 8.44 -21.13 -9.04
N ALA A 22 9.04 -22.03 -9.84
CA ALA A 22 9.59 -23.29 -9.36
C ALA A 22 10.79 -23.12 -8.42
N TRP A 23 11.43 -21.95 -8.45
CA TRP A 23 12.53 -21.59 -7.55
C TRP A 23 12.08 -21.19 -6.14
N LEU A 24 10.77 -21.17 -5.89
CA LEU A 24 10.15 -20.73 -4.64
C LEU A 24 9.49 -21.90 -3.90
N PRO A 25 9.44 -21.88 -2.56
CA PRO A 25 8.63 -22.84 -1.80
C PRO A 25 7.16 -22.79 -2.27
N PRO A 26 6.45 -23.93 -2.31
CA PRO A 26 5.11 -24.03 -2.91
C PRO A 26 4.10 -23.07 -2.28
N ASP A 27 4.18 -22.85 -0.97
CA ASP A 27 3.30 -21.91 -0.26
C ASP A 27 3.50 -20.47 -0.76
N LEU A 28 4.75 -20.06 -0.97
CA LEU A 28 5.08 -18.71 -1.41
C LEU A 28 4.78 -18.53 -2.90
N ALA A 29 5.04 -19.56 -3.72
CA ALA A 29 4.71 -19.56 -5.14
C ALA A 29 3.21 -19.32 -5.39
N GLY A 30 2.34 -20.00 -4.62
CA GLY A 30 0.90 -19.81 -4.71
C GLY A 30 0.45 -18.41 -4.29
N GLN A 31 1.06 -17.84 -3.25
CA GLN A 31 0.80 -16.46 -2.84
C GLN A 31 1.14 -15.45 -3.95
N TYR A 32 2.30 -15.61 -4.59
CA TYR A 32 2.72 -14.74 -5.69
C TYR A 32 1.83 -14.86 -6.94
N GLU A 33 1.35 -16.05 -7.23
CA GLU A 33 0.41 -16.27 -8.33
C GLU A 33 -0.92 -15.55 -8.10
N ILE A 34 -1.48 -15.68 -6.89
CA ILE A 34 -2.68 -14.96 -6.47
C ILE A 34 -2.45 -13.45 -6.54
N GLU A 35 -1.30 -12.97 -6.03
CA GLU A 35 -0.94 -11.55 -6.06
C GLU A 35 -0.90 -11.01 -7.50
N ARG A 36 -0.31 -11.74 -8.45
CA ARG A 36 -0.28 -11.35 -9.87
C ARG A 36 -1.68 -11.15 -10.45
N TYR A 37 -2.60 -12.06 -10.18
CA TYR A 37 -3.98 -11.95 -10.67
C TYR A 37 -4.71 -10.78 -10.01
N LEU A 38 -4.55 -10.60 -8.70
CA LEU A 38 -5.14 -9.47 -7.98
C LEU A 38 -4.63 -8.14 -8.54
N VAL A 39 -3.32 -8.03 -8.75
CA VAL A 39 -2.71 -6.81 -9.29
C VAL A 39 -3.21 -6.54 -10.71
N ALA A 40 -3.30 -7.56 -11.56
CA ALA A 40 -3.87 -7.43 -12.91
C ALA A 40 -5.32 -6.90 -12.88
N CYS A 41 -6.16 -7.43 -11.99
CA CYS A 41 -7.52 -6.93 -11.79
C CYS A 41 -7.53 -5.48 -11.31
N THR A 42 -6.66 -5.08 -10.37
CA THR A 42 -6.56 -3.68 -9.94
C THR A 42 -6.08 -2.74 -11.03
N VAL A 43 -5.16 -3.15 -11.91
CA VAL A 43 -4.76 -2.34 -13.08
C VAL A 43 -5.96 -2.10 -13.99
N GLY A 44 -6.74 -3.16 -14.27
CA GLY A 44 -7.97 -3.06 -15.05
C GLY A 44 -9.01 -2.14 -14.41
N ALA A 45 -9.26 -2.30 -13.11
CA ALA A 45 -10.19 -1.46 -12.35
C ALA A 45 -9.75 0.00 -12.30
N TRP A 46 -8.45 0.26 -12.11
CA TRP A 46 -7.89 1.61 -12.14
C TRP A 46 -8.01 2.24 -13.52
N LEU A 47 -7.68 1.50 -14.58
CA LEU A 47 -7.83 1.98 -15.95
C LEU A 47 -9.30 2.31 -16.26
N TRP A 48 -10.22 1.45 -15.84
CA TRP A 48 -11.66 1.69 -15.97
C TRP A 48 -12.10 2.96 -15.25
N ASP A 49 -11.64 3.16 -14.01
CA ASP A 49 -11.92 4.39 -13.25
C ASP A 49 -11.38 5.63 -13.97
N VAL A 50 -10.19 5.54 -14.61
CA VAL A 50 -9.61 6.66 -15.39
C VAL A 50 -10.47 6.97 -16.59
N LEU A 51 -10.92 5.96 -17.33
CA LEU A 51 -11.76 6.15 -18.50
C LEU A 51 -13.10 6.79 -18.12
N MET A 52 -13.69 6.38 -17.00
CA MET A 52 -14.93 6.95 -16.50
C MET A 52 -14.77 8.39 -16.00
N SER A 53 -13.65 8.72 -15.35
CA SER A 53 -13.38 10.08 -14.88
C SER A 53 -12.91 11.03 -15.98
N LEU A 54 -12.41 10.51 -17.10
CA LEU A 54 -11.71 11.27 -18.14
C LEU A 54 -12.52 12.46 -18.67
N SER A 55 -13.83 12.30 -18.86
CA SER A 55 -14.68 13.40 -19.36
C SER A 55 -14.71 14.60 -18.38
N THR A 56 -14.69 14.31 -17.08
CA THR A 56 -14.68 15.32 -16.02
C THR A 56 -13.30 15.94 -15.89
N ASP A 57 -12.25 15.12 -16.00
CA ASP A 57 -10.86 15.56 -15.95
C ASP A 57 -10.55 16.52 -17.11
N ILE A 58 -11.00 16.22 -18.34
CA ILE A 58 -10.87 17.10 -19.51
C ILE A 58 -11.59 18.43 -19.29
N GLN A 59 -12.80 18.41 -18.72
CA GLN A 59 -13.54 19.64 -18.40
C GLN A 59 -12.80 20.50 -17.38
N MET A 60 -12.16 19.87 -16.38
CA MET A 60 -11.33 20.57 -15.39
C MET A 60 -10.12 21.24 -16.05
N PHE A 61 -9.40 20.56 -16.94
CA PHE A 61 -8.27 21.15 -17.67
C PHE A 61 -8.67 22.27 -18.64
N ARG A 62 -9.90 22.22 -19.19
CA ARG A 62 -10.43 23.28 -20.05
C ARG A 62 -10.83 24.54 -19.27
N LYS A 63 -10.95 24.47 -17.94
CA LYS A 63 -11.32 25.61 -17.09
C LYS A 63 -10.07 26.33 -16.61
N ASN A 64 -9.98 27.65 -16.80
CA ASN A 64 -8.77 28.46 -16.50
C ASN A 64 -8.47 28.67 -15.00
N ARG A 65 -9.11 27.94 -14.08
CA ARG A 65 -9.03 28.18 -12.63
C ARG A 65 -8.77 26.87 -11.90
N PHE A 66 -7.48 26.54 -11.73
CA PHE A 66 -7.05 25.40 -10.93
C PHE A 66 -7.16 25.72 -9.43
N GLY A 67 -7.99 24.98 -8.70
CA GLY A 67 -8.01 24.99 -7.25
C GLY A 67 -6.93 24.06 -6.66
N LEU A 68 -6.61 24.24 -5.38
CA LEU A 68 -5.69 23.34 -4.66
C LEU A 68 -6.17 21.88 -4.66
N SER A 69 -7.50 21.66 -4.60
CA SER A 69 -8.09 20.32 -4.68
C SER A 69 -7.86 19.66 -6.05
N ASP A 70 -7.76 20.45 -7.11
CA ASP A 70 -7.63 19.94 -8.49
C ASP A 70 -6.20 19.44 -8.73
N VAL A 71 -5.22 20.23 -8.26
CA VAL A 71 -3.80 19.84 -8.30
C VAL A 71 -3.57 18.59 -7.45
N ALA A 72 -4.11 18.57 -6.23
CA ALA A 72 -4.00 17.39 -5.36
C ALA A 72 -4.62 16.15 -6.02
N TYR A 73 -5.77 16.30 -6.70
CA TYR A 73 -6.45 15.21 -7.39
C TYR A 73 -5.61 14.63 -8.53
N ILE A 74 -5.05 15.48 -9.39
CA ILE A 74 -4.18 15.05 -10.49
C ILE A 74 -2.94 14.34 -9.94
N MET A 75 -2.29 14.92 -8.93
CA MET A 75 -1.13 14.29 -8.29
C MET A 75 -1.46 12.92 -7.70
N SER A 76 -2.60 12.81 -7.02
CA SER A 76 -3.09 11.55 -6.46
C SER A 76 -3.28 10.49 -7.55
N ARG A 77 -3.85 10.87 -8.69
CA ARG A 77 -4.11 9.98 -9.82
C ARG A 77 -2.82 9.46 -10.45
N ILE A 78 -1.85 10.36 -10.65
CA ILE A 78 -0.53 10.02 -11.21
C ILE A 78 0.26 9.11 -10.26
N LEU A 79 0.29 9.44 -8.97
CA LEU A 79 1.02 8.66 -7.96
C LEU A 79 0.41 7.26 -7.78
N SER A 80 -0.92 7.16 -7.66
CA SER A 80 -1.61 5.87 -7.57
C SER A 80 -1.45 5.05 -8.85
N GLY A 81 -1.55 5.67 -10.03
CA GLY A 81 -1.35 4.99 -11.30
C GLY A 81 0.08 4.48 -11.46
N GLY A 82 1.08 5.30 -11.15
CA GLY A 82 2.48 4.91 -11.17
C GLY A 82 2.76 3.75 -10.21
N PHE A 83 2.18 3.77 -9.00
CA PHE A 83 2.30 2.66 -8.06
C PHE A 83 1.69 1.37 -8.62
N ILE A 84 0.44 1.41 -9.10
CA ILE A 84 -0.30 0.24 -9.59
C ILE A 84 0.39 -0.37 -10.82
N VAL A 85 0.84 0.46 -11.76
CA VAL A 85 1.57 0.00 -12.94
C VAL A 85 2.97 -0.50 -12.54
N GLY A 86 3.65 0.18 -11.63
CA GLY A 86 4.97 -0.20 -11.16
C GLY A 86 4.98 -1.57 -10.46
N ILE A 87 3.99 -1.84 -9.58
CA ILE A 87 3.87 -3.14 -8.92
C ILE A 87 3.48 -4.25 -9.91
N PHE A 88 2.64 -3.95 -10.89
CA PHE A 88 2.30 -4.89 -11.96
C PHE A 88 3.52 -5.30 -12.79
N ILE A 89 4.34 -4.32 -13.19
CA ILE A 89 5.61 -4.57 -13.89
C ILE A 89 6.55 -5.40 -13.02
N PHE A 90 6.68 -5.07 -11.73
CA PHE A 90 7.52 -5.82 -10.79
C PHE A 90 7.14 -7.30 -10.71
N LEU A 91 5.85 -7.63 -10.79
CA LEU A 91 5.36 -8.99 -10.65
C LEU A 91 5.44 -9.82 -11.94
N ILE A 92 5.34 -9.20 -13.12
CA ILE A 92 5.12 -9.89 -14.41
C ILE A 92 6.30 -9.75 -15.37
N ALA A 93 7.14 -8.73 -15.23
CA ALA A 93 8.27 -8.51 -16.13
C ALA A 93 9.59 -9.03 -15.54
N PRO A 94 10.50 -9.57 -16.37
CA PRO A 94 11.88 -9.79 -15.97
C PRO A 94 12.60 -8.44 -15.86
N LEU A 95 13.22 -8.18 -14.71
CA LEU A 95 13.89 -6.92 -14.39
C LEU A 95 15.38 -7.17 -14.11
N HIS A 96 16.22 -6.25 -14.60
CA HIS A 96 17.67 -6.30 -14.34
C HIS A 96 18.04 -5.68 -12.99
N HIS A 97 17.28 -4.66 -12.56
CA HIS A 97 17.55 -3.90 -11.33
C HIS A 97 16.34 -3.95 -10.38
N CYS A 98 16.15 -5.09 -9.71
CA CYS A 98 15.05 -5.30 -8.76
C CYS A 98 15.00 -4.24 -7.66
N GLU A 99 16.17 -3.87 -7.11
CA GLU A 99 16.30 -2.88 -6.04
C GLU A 99 15.77 -1.50 -6.46
N VAL A 100 16.17 -1.02 -7.64
CA VAL A 100 15.75 0.30 -8.12
C VAL A 100 14.24 0.34 -8.33
N VAL A 101 13.67 -0.70 -8.94
CA VAL A 101 12.23 -0.76 -9.21
C VAL A 101 11.44 -0.79 -7.90
N ILE A 102 11.80 -1.64 -6.93
CA ILE A 102 11.07 -1.69 -5.66
C ILE A 102 11.18 -0.37 -4.89
N LYS A 103 12.33 0.31 -4.93
CA LYS A 103 12.50 1.64 -4.31
C LYS A 103 11.57 2.66 -4.97
N VAL A 104 11.52 2.72 -6.30
CA VAL A 104 10.61 3.62 -7.01
C VAL A 104 9.14 3.34 -6.65
N VAL A 105 8.71 2.08 -6.69
CA VAL A 105 7.33 1.69 -6.35
C VAL A 105 6.97 2.06 -4.91
N THR A 106 7.88 1.83 -3.97
CA THR A 106 7.67 2.14 -2.55
C THR A 106 7.67 3.63 -2.25
N TRP A 107 8.42 4.44 -3.01
CA TRP A 107 8.31 5.90 -2.97
C TRP A 107 6.99 6.40 -3.53
N LEU A 108 6.51 5.81 -4.63
CA LEU A 108 5.23 6.19 -5.23
C LEU A 108 4.07 5.96 -4.26
N VAL A 109 4.01 4.81 -3.58
CA VAL A 109 2.98 4.57 -2.55
C VAL A 109 3.16 5.47 -1.32
N ALA A 110 4.40 5.75 -0.91
CA ALA A 110 4.68 6.64 0.21
C ALA A 110 4.12 8.04 -0.01
N LEU A 111 4.15 8.54 -1.25
CA LEU A 111 3.59 9.84 -1.65
C LEU A 111 2.11 9.76 -2.01
N ALA A 112 1.64 8.64 -2.58
CA ALA A 112 0.25 8.46 -2.96
C ALA A 112 -0.66 8.51 -1.72
N LEU A 113 -0.30 7.84 -0.63
CA LEU A 113 -1.11 7.77 0.59
C LEU A 113 -1.46 9.15 1.19
N PRO A 114 -0.49 10.02 1.52
CA PRO A 114 -0.80 11.35 2.08
C PRO A 114 -1.56 12.24 1.09
N THR A 115 -1.31 12.10 -0.22
CA THR A 115 -2.02 12.87 -1.25
C THR A 115 -3.49 12.47 -1.35
N ASN A 116 -3.77 11.15 -1.41
CA ASN A 116 -5.15 10.63 -1.42
C ASN A 116 -5.89 11.04 -0.13
N SER A 117 -5.26 10.88 1.04
CA SER A 117 -5.87 11.27 2.32
C SER A 117 -6.10 12.78 2.46
N PHE A 118 -5.23 13.61 1.89
CA PHE A 118 -5.41 15.05 1.85
C PHE A 118 -6.66 15.46 1.05
N LEU A 119 -6.91 14.80 -0.09
CA LEU A 119 -8.14 15.00 -0.87
C LEU A 119 -9.40 14.64 -0.09
N PHE A 120 -9.38 13.50 0.60
CA PHE A 120 -10.48 13.12 1.49
C PHE A 120 -10.71 14.16 2.58
N PHE A 121 -9.64 14.72 3.16
CA PHE A 121 -9.74 15.80 4.14
C PHE A 121 -10.37 17.07 3.55
N ILE A 122 -9.96 17.52 2.36
CA ILE A 122 -10.55 18.70 1.70
C ILE A 122 -12.05 18.50 1.49
N ARG A 123 -12.46 17.34 0.96
CA ARG A 123 -13.87 17.01 0.73
C ARG A 123 -14.66 16.94 2.05
N ALA A 124 -14.10 16.29 3.07
CA ALA A 124 -14.71 16.20 4.39
C ALA A 124 -14.89 17.58 5.04
N ARG A 125 -13.92 18.48 4.89
CA ARG A 125 -14.01 19.87 5.38
C ARG A 125 -15.15 20.64 4.72
N GLY A 126 -15.39 20.43 3.43
CA GLY A 126 -16.52 21.03 2.72
C GLY A 126 -17.88 20.53 3.22
N VAL A 127 -18.01 19.23 3.47
CA VAL A 127 -19.26 18.61 3.93
C VAL A 127 -19.56 18.93 5.40
N PHE A 128 -18.56 18.85 6.28
CA PHE A 128 -18.72 19.01 7.72
C PHE A 128 -18.33 20.41 8.22
N PHE A 129 -18.50 21.45 7.40
CA PHE A 129 -18.09 22.82 7.74
C PHE A 129 -18.63 23.33 9.09
N ARG A 130 -19.77 22.80 9.53
CA ARG A 130 -20.45 23.20 10.78
C ARG A 130 -19.96 22.46 12.03
N ASN A 131 -19.19 21.38 11.90
CA ASN A 131 -18.69 20.60 13.03
C ASN A 131 -17.15 20.54 13.02
N PRO A 132 -16.46 21.45 13.76
CA PRO A 132 -15.01 21.53 13.73
C PRO A 132 -14.34 20.28 14.31
N TYR A 133 -14.99 19.55 15.21
CA TYR A 133 -14.43 18.32 15.79
C TYR A 133 -14.23 17.23 14.74
N VAL A 134 -15.16 17.11 13.79
CA VAL A 134 -15.06 16.14 12.69
C VAL A 134 -13.90 16.53 11.77
N VAL A 135 -13.78 17.82 11.42
CA VAL A 135 -12.68 18.32 10.58
C VAL A 135 -11.31 18.06 11.23
N TRP A 136 -11.18 18.34 12.53
CA TRP A 136 -9.96 18.05 13.28
C TRP A 136 -9.64 16.55 13.34
N ALA A 137 -10.65 15.68 13.47
CA ALA A 137 -10.45 14.25 13.43
C ALA A 137 -9.90 13.79 12.06
N PHE A 138 -10.46 14.26 10.95
CA PHE A 138 -9.94 13.94 9.61
C PHE A 138 -8.53 14.50 9.37
N PHE A 139 -8.22 15.68 9.93
CA PHE A 139 -6.87 16.24 9.88
C PHE A 139 -5.87 15.37 10.65
N ALA A 140 -6.23 14.91 11.85
CA ALA A 140 -5.39 14.01 12.64
C ALA A 140 -5.18 12.67 11.91
N LEU A 141 -6.22 12.12 11.29
CA LEU A 141 -6.10 10.91 10.46
C LEU A 141 -5.12 11.13 9.30
N TRP A 142 -5.22 12.26 8.61
CA TRP A 142 -4.28 12.61 7.54
C TRP A 142 -2.83 12.65 8.03
N LEU A 143 -2.54 13.25 9.20
CA LEU A 143 -1.18 13.31 9.73
C LEU A 143 -0.53 11.94 9.94
N THR A 144 -1.31 10.92 10.26
CA THR A 144 -0.74 9.57 10.44
C THR A 144 -0.27 8.94 9.14
N THR A 145 -0.79 9.40 7.99
CA THR A 145 -0.41 8.84 6.70
C THR A 145 1.03 9.17 6.34
N PHE A 146 1.65 10.18 6.95
CA PHE A 146 3.09 10.46 6.82
C PHE A 146 4.00 9.33 7.33
N ALA A 147 3.47 8.41 8.15
CA ALA A 147 4.20 7.20 8.51
C ALA A 147 4.53 6.32 7.27
N SER A 148 3.81 6.49 6.16
CA SER A 148 4.12 5.83 4.89
C SER A 148 5.50 6.16 4.34
N ILE A 149 6.13 7.28 4.74
CA ILE A 149 7.48 7.67 4.31
C ILE A 149 8.55 6.64 4.75
N THR A 150 8.25 5.83 5.76
CA THR A 150 9.14 4.76 6.20
C THR A 150 9.15 3.55 5.25
N THR A 151 8.14 3.42 4.39
CA THR A 151 7.95 2.33 3.40
C THR A 151 9.17 2.10 2.51
N PRO A 152 9.76 3.09 1.80
CA PRO A 152 10.93 2.87 0.95
C PRO A 152 12.16 2.34 1.69
N PHE A 153 12.25 2.54 3.00
CA PHE A 153 13.35 2.02 3.82
C PHE A 153 13.05 0.60 4.35
N ALA A 154 11.79 0.17 4.33
CA ALA A 154 11.34 -1.11 4.88
C ALA A 154 11.46 -2.29 3.90
N PHE A 155 11.45 -2.00 2.59
CA PHE A 155 11.44 -3.00 1.53
C PHE A 155 12.79 -3.03 0.78
N GLU A 156 13.27 -4.24 0.58
CA GLU A 156 14.43 -4.57 -0.25
C GLU A 156 14.05 -5.78 -1.14
N ALA A 157 14.54 -5.78 -2.38
CA ALA A 157 14.24 -6.83 -3.36
C ALA A 157 15.52 -7.37 -3.99
N ILE A 158 15.57 -8.68 -4.18
CA ILE A 158 16.70 -9.40 -4.77
C ILE A 158 16.24 -10.26 -5.96
N PRO A 159 17.14 -10.56 -6.91
CA PRO A 159 16.83 -11.48 -8.00
C PRO A 159 16.64 -12.92 -7.52
N LEU A 160 15.75 -13.66 -8.19
CA LEU A 160 15.45 -15.06 -7.93
C LEU A 160 16.51 -15.97 -8.58
N GLY A 161 17.54 -16.33 -7.82
CA GLY A 161 18.60 -17.23 -8.31
C GLY A 161 19.24 -16.69 -9.61
N PRO A 162 19.46 -17.54 -10.63
CA PRO A 162 20.00 -17.09 -11.93
C PRO A 162 18.97 -16.42 -12.83
N THR A 163 17.71 -16.27 -12.38
CA THR A 163 16.64 -15.72 -13.21
C THR A 163 16.52 -14.21 -13.06
N ARG A 164 15.91 -13.55 -14.04
CA ARG A 164 15.67 -12.09 -14.03
C ARG A 164 14.38 -11.69 -13.29
N TRP A 165 13.84 -12.56 -12.45
CA TRP A 165 12.63 -12.28 -11.68
C TRP A 165 13.00 -11.74 -10.30
N CYS A 166 12.14 -10.88 -9.73
CA CYS A 166 12.41 -10.23 -8.45
C CYS A 166 11.52 -10.76 -7.34
N ILE A 167 12.05 -10.84 -6.12
CA ILE A 167 11.30 -11.10 -4.89
C ILE A 167 11.67 -10.09 -3.80
N ASN A 168 10.72 -9.82 -2.91
CA ASN A 168 11.01 -9.07 -1.70
C ASN A 168 11.84 -9.96 -0.75
N SER A 169 13.07 -9.56 -0.44
CA SER A 169 13.96 -10.30 0.47
C SER A 169 13.71 -9.96 1.92
N VAL A 170 13.43 -8.69 2.19
CA VAL A 170 13.27 -8.15 3.55
C VAL A 170 12.04 -7.26 3.58
N VAL A 171 11.09 -7.63 4.43
CA VAL A 171 9.99 -6.77 4.85
C VAL A 171 10.22 -6.48 6.32
N ARG A 172 10.74 -5.29 6.63
CA ARG A 172 10.99 -4.92 8.03
C ARG A 172 9.65 -4.71 8.74
N GLY A 173 9.45 -5.37 9.89
CA GLY A 173 8.15 -5.43 10.59
C GLY A 173 7.55 -4.09 11.03
N TYR A 174 8.31 -2.99 11.02
CA TYR A 174 7.75 -1.66 11.26
C TYR A 174 6.83 -1.18 10.13
N SER A 175 6.87 -1.77 8.93
CA SER A 175 5.89 -1.48 7.86
C SER A 175 4.46 -1.89 8.24
N ALA A 176 4.31 -2.90 9.10
CA ALA A 176 3.01 -3.35 9.64
C ALA A 176 2.47 -2.44 10.76
N ALA A 177 3.33 -1.63 11.40
CA ALA A 177 2.93 -0.77 12.52
C ALA A 177 2.02 0.39 12.09
N THR A 178 2.08 0.80 10.82
CA THR A 178 1.26 1.88 10.27
C THR A 178 -0.24 1.56 10.28
N PHE A 179 -0.60 0.28 10.09
CA PHE A 179 -1.99 -0.18 10.17
C PHE A 179 -2.41 -0.57 11.60
N VAL A 180 -1.47 -1.11 12.40
CA VAL A 180 -1.77 -1.69 13.73
C VAL A 180 -1.92 -0.64 14.84
N THR A 181 -1.31 0.54 14.71
CA THR A 181 -1.38 1.57 15.77
C THR A 181 -2.81 2.07 15.99
N TYR A 182 -3.62 2.12 14.94
CA TYR A 182 -5.04 2.49 15.02
C TYR A 182 -5.91 1.45 15.73
N LEU A 183 -5.64 0.15 15.52
CA LEU A 183 -6.40 -0.92 16.16
C LEU A 183 -6.01 -1.08 17.65
N ARG A 184 -4.73 -0.91 17.99
CA ARG A 184 -4.24 -0.92 19.38
C ARG A 184 -4.78 0.23 20.22
N LEU A 185 -4.98 1.41 19.63
CA LEU A 185 -5.58 2.56 20.32
C LEU A 185 -7.07 2.37 20.65
N ARG A 186 -7.82 1.59 19.84
CA ARG A 186 -9.23 1.27 20.14
C ARG A 186 -9.38 0.21 21.24
N HIS A 187 -8.46 -0.76 21.32
CA HIS A 187 -8.44 -1.75 22.41
C HIS A 187 -7.94 -1.20 23.75
N LEU A 188 -7.13 -0.13 23.76
CA LEU A 188 -6.69 0.53 24.99
C LEU A 188 -7.72 1.51 25.57
N ARG A 189 -8.85 1.72 24.89
CA ARG A 189 -9.93 2.64 25.32
C ARG A 189 -11.23 1.91 25.69
N LEU A 190 -11.20 0.61 25.96
CA LEU A 190 -12.25 -0.02 26.77
C LEU A 190 -11.85 0.10 28.24
N PRO A 191 -12.55 0.91 29.05
CA PRO A 191 -12.30 0.97 30.48
C PRO A 191 -12.55 -0.43 31.07
N ARG A 192 -11.55 -1.00 31.74
CA ARG A 192 -11.62 -2.32 32.40
C ARG A 192 -12.87 -2.48 33.29
N HIS A 193 -13.41 -1.35 33.79
CA HIS A 193 -14.67 -1.29 34.53
C HIS A 193 -15.90 -1.84 33.80
N LEU A 194 -15.94 -1.82 32.46
CA LEU A 194 -17.11 -2.30 31.71
C LEU A 194 -17.09 -3.82 31.50
N VAL A 195 -15.89 -4.43 31.49
CA VAL A 195 -15.71 -5.89 31.40
C VAL A 195 -16.11 -6.58 32.72
N GLN A 196 -15.83 -5.94 33.86
CA GLN A 196 -16.14 -6.51 35.17
C GLN A 196 -17.66 -6.54 35.46
N ASN A 197 -18.41 -5.57 34.93
CA ASN A 197 -19.87 -5.52 35.06
C ASN A 197 -20.62 -6.55 34.20
N LEU A 198 -20.01 -7.04 33.12
CA LEU A 198 -20.63 -8.07 32.26
C LEU A 198 -20.55 -9.47 32.87
N HIS A 199 -19.48 -9.78 33.60
CA HIS A 199 -19.35 -11.07 34.30
C HIS A 199 -20.36 -11.24 35.44
N LEU A 200 -20.74 -10.16 36.13
CA LEU A 200 -21.77 -10.21 37.18
C LEU A 200 -23.19 -10.38 36.63
N ARG A 201 -23.42 -10.08 35.35
CA ARG A 201 -24.77 -10.11 34.74
C ARG A 201 -25.11 -11.41 34.01
N TYR A 202 -24.13 -12.28 33.76
CA TYR A 202 -24.28 -13.55 33.03
C TYR A 202 -23.79 -14.78 33.81
N GLY A 203 -23.46 -14.63 35.08
CA GLY A 203 -23.05 -15.72 35.98
C GLY A 203 -24.09 -16.03 37.06
N GLY A 204 -25.38 -16.02 36.70
CA GLY A 204 -26.50 -16.46 37.53
C GLY A 204 -27.23 -17.60 36.85
#